data_AF-A0A3A9JLK9-F1
#
_entry.id   AF-A0A3A9JLK9-F1
#
_cell.length_a   1.000
_cell.length_b   1.000
_cell.length_c   1.000
_cell.angle_alpha   90.00
_cell.angle_beta   90.00
_cell.angle_gamma   90.00
#
_symmetry.space_group_name_H-M   'P 1'
#
loop_
_entity.id
_entity.type
_entity.pdbx_description
1 polymer ?
#
loop_
_entity_poly.entity_id
_entity_poly.type
_entity_poly.pdbx_seq_one_letter_code
_entity_poly.pdbx_strand_id
1 'polypeptide(L)'
;ADIYRNRWQIELFFKWIKQHLHIKHIYGLCPRAVENQLFIALMTYCLLLLLKLKTCYRGPLLTIKRLLHTCLLEPFTSFVKKLYRPTRKSKGRRRKVDHETIFQETLRQVLQGEADFLDDLSYDPII
;
A
#
# COMPACT_ATOMS: atom_id res chain seq x y z
N ALA A 1 3.83 34.49 28.39
CA ALA A 1 3.95 34.31 26.92
C ALA A 1 3.36 32.98 26.45
N ASP A 2 3.41 31.91 27.25
CA ASP A 2 2.99 30.56 26.82
C ASP A 2 1.49 30.37 26.59
N ILE A 3 0.62 31.11 27.29
CA ILE A 3 -0.84 31.02 27.12
C ILE A 3 -1.25 31.40 25.70
N TYR A 4 -0.65 32.47 25.14
CA TYR A 4 -0.91 32.89 23.76
C TYR A 4 -0.37 31.88 22.74
N ARG A 5 0.81 31.30 23.00
CA ARG A 5 1.39 30.25 22.16
C ARG A 5 0.49 29.01 22.13
N ASN A 6 -0.06 28.60 23.26
CA ASN A 6 -0.98 27.46 23.35
C ASN A 6 -2.31 27.73 22.64
N ARG A 7 -2.84 28.96 22.72
CA ARG A 7 -4.03 29.37 21.97
C ARG A 7 -3.82 29.21 20.46
N TRP A 8 -2.68 29.69 19.95
CA TRP A 8 -2.32 29.55 18.54
C TRP A 8 -2.18 28.09 18.11
N GLN A 9 -1.64 27.22 18.97
CA GLN A 9 -1.56 25.79 18.67
C GLN A 9 -2.94 25.12 18.56
N ILE A 10 -3.88 25.51 19.43
CA ILE A 10 -5.27 25.01 19.37
C ILE A 10 -5.95 25.47 18.08
N GLU A 11 -5.79 26.74 17.69
CA GLU A 11 -6.34 27.26 16.43
C GLU A 11 -5.74 26.56 15.20
N LEU A 12 -4.42 26.32 15.21
CA LEU A 12 -3.75 25.59 14.14
C LEU A 12 -4.23 24.13 14.07
N PHE A 13 -4.47 23.50 15.22
CA PHE A 13 -5.04 22.15 15.31
C PHE A 13 -6.46 22.08 14.73
N PHE A 14 -7.34 23.01 15.10
CA PHE A 14 -8.70 23.06 14.53
C PHE A 14 -8.70 23.41 13.05
N LYS A 15 -7.80 24.28 12.60
CA LYS A 15 -7.59 24.56 11.17
C LYS A 15 -7.16 23.30 10.44
N TRP A 16 -6.20 22.56 11.00
CA TRP A 16 -5.74 21.29 10.44
C TRP A 16 -6.85 20.25 10.36
N ILE A 17 -7.65 20.07 11.42
CA ILE A 17 -8.81 19.16 11.40
C ILE A 17 -9.77 19.55 10.27
N LYS A 18 -10.18 20.82 10.21
CA LYS A 18 -11.12 21.30 9.17
C LYS A 18 -10.58 21.10 7.76
N GLN A 19 -9.26 21.18 7.56
CA GLN A 19 -8.61 21.03 6.25
C GLN A 19 -8.34 19.58 5.86
N HIS A 20 -8.04 18.69 6.80
CA HIS A 20 -7.56 17.33 6.50
C HIS A 20 -8.58 16.24 6.82
N LEU A 21 -9.60 16.53 7.62
CA LEU A 21 -10.65 15.59 7.93
C LEU A 21 -11.74 15.60 6.85
N HIS A 22 -11.46 14.89 5.76
CA HIS A 22 -12.45 14.64 4.71
C HIS A 22 -13.23 13.35 5.01
N ILE A 23 -14.42 13.49 5.58
CA ILE A 23 -15.35 12.36 5.76
C ILE A 23 -16.01 12.10 4.41
N LYS A 24 -15.50 11.08 3.69
CA LYS A 24 -16.03 10.71 2.36
C LYS A 24 -17.46 10.16 2.39
N HIS A 25 -17.83 9.48 3.45
CA HIS A 25 -19.13 8.83 3.60
C HIS A 25 -19.60 8.97 5.03
N ILE A 26 -20.80 9.51 5.19
CA ILE A 26 -21.51 9.59 6.46
C ILE A 26 -22.47 8.40 6.50
N TYR A 27 -22.31 7.52 7.48
CA TYR A 27 -23.13 6.28 7.59
C TYR A 27 -24.49 6.49 8.25
N GLY A 28 -24.80 7.70 8.71
CA GLY A 28 -26.08 8.01 9.36
C GLY A 28 -26.33 9.52 9.37
N LEU A 29 -27.55 9.92 9.00
CA LEU A 29 -27.95 11.33 8.86
C LEU A 29 -28.32 12.00 10.20
N CYS A 30 -28.49 11.21 11.26
CA CYS A 30 -28.81 11.73 12.58
C CYS A 30 -27.62 12.55 13.15
N PRO A 31 -27.85 13.73 13.76
CA PRO A 31 -26.77 14.56 14.31
C PRO A 31 -25.82 13.81 15.24
N ARG A 32 -26.37 12.99 16.15
CA ARG A 32 -25.58 12.14 17.07
C ARG A 32 -24.71 11.11 16.35
N ALA A 33 -25.19 10.56 15.24
CA ALA A 33 -24.44 9.58 14.46
C ALA A 33 -23.24 10.25 13.77
N VAL A 34 -23.41 11.47 13.26
CA VAL A 34 -22.33 12.27 12.67
C VAL A 34 -21.29 12.67 13.73
N GLU A 35 -21.74 13.12 14.91
CA GLU A 35 -20.86 13.45 16.04
C GLU A 35 -20.02 12.23 16.45
N ASN A 36 -20.64 11.06 16.62
CA ASN A 36 -19.93 9.84 16.95
C ASN A 36 -18.91 9.42 15.88
N GLN A 37 -19.26 9.55 14.58
CA GLN A 37 -18.32 9.28 13.49
C GLN A 37 -17.09 10.19 13.54
N LEU A 38 -17.30 11.47 13.85
CA LEU A 38 -16.22 12.43 14.03
C LEU A 38 -15.32 12.03 15.22
N PHE A 39 -15.91 11.71 16.37
CA PHE A 39 -15.14 11.27 17.53
C PHE A 39 -14.34 9.99 17.25
N ILE A 40 -14.92 9.00 16.59
CA ILE A 40 -14.21 7.77 16.20
C ILE A 40 -13.06 8.07 15.23
N ALA A 41 -13.27 8.96 14.25
CA ALA A 41 -12.20 9.37 13.32
C ALA A 41 -11.02 10.04 14.04
N LEU A 42 -11.31 10.90 15.03
CA LEU A 42 -10.27 11.55 15.83
C LEU A 42 -9.56 10.55 16.76
N MET A 43 -10.31 9.67 17.44
CA MET A 43 -9.73 8.63 18.31
C MET A 43 -8.83 7.69 17.52
N THR A 44 -9.26 7.22 16.35
CA THR A 44 -8.45 6.36 15.48
C THR A 44 -7.18 7.04 14.99
N TYR A 45 -7.23 8.34 14.66
CA TYR A 45 -6.03 9.12 14.33
C TYR A 45 -5.05 9.20 15.50
N CYS A 46 -5.53 9.53 16.71
CA CYS A 46 -4.71 9.59 17.92
C CYS A 46 -4.06 8.23 18.23
N LEU A 47 -4.80 7.13 18.09
CA LEU A 47 -4.27 5.78 18.27
C LEU A 47 -3.19 5.44 17.24
N LEU A 48 -3.39 5.78 15.96
CA LEU A 48 -2.38 5.59 14.92
C LEU A 48 -1.12 6.42 15.19
N LEU A 49 -1.28 7.64 15.68
CA LEU A 49 -0.15 8.50 16.05
C LEU A 49 0.61 7.93 17.25
N LEU A 50 -0.10 7.49 18.29
CA LEU A 50 0.49 6.82 19.45
C LEU A 50 1.24 5.55 19.03
N LEU A 51 0.67 4.78 18.09
CA LEU A 51 1.30 3.59 17.53
C LEU A 51 2.58 3.94 16.76
N LYS A 52 2.57 5.01 15.96
CA LYS A 52 3.75 5.51 15.26
C LYS A 52 4.86 5.91 16.26
N LEU A 53 4.49 6.57 17.36
CA LEU A 53 5.42 6.94 18.42
C LEU A 53 6.00 5.70 19.13
N LYS A 54 5.16 4.75 19.55
CA LYS A 54 5.61 3.51 20.20
C LYS A 54 6.52 2.66 19.32
N THR A 55 6.25 2.62 18.02
CA THR A 55 7.07 1.87 17.07
C THR A 55 8.29 2.63 16.59
N CYS A 56 8.45 3.92 16.90
CA CYS A 56 9.50 4.80 16.38
C CYS A 56 9.57 4.85 14.83
N TYR A 57 8.45 4.63 14.15
CA TYR A 57 8.40 4.59 12.69
C TYR A 57 8.47 5.99 12.08
N ARG A 58 9.43 6.22 11.16
CA ARG A 58 9.65 7.53 10.52
C ARG A 58 8.80 7.77 9.27
N GLY A 59 8.15 6.75 8.72
CA GLY A 59 7.38 6.86 7.47
C GLY A 59 5.96 7.44 7.63
N PRO A 60 5.14 7.37 6.57
CA PRO A 60 3.79 7.93 6.55
C PRO A 60 2.80 7.07 7.34
N LEU A 61 1.82 7.73 7.98
CA LEU A 61 0.79 7.08 8.81
C LEU A 61 -0.10 6.12 8.00
N LEU A 62 -0.24 6.36 6.70
CA LEU A 62 -1.00 5.51 5.79
C LEU A 62 -0.42 4.08 5.70
N THR A 63 0.91 3.93 5.73
CA THR A 63 1.56 2.61 5.68
C THR A 63 1.22 1.81 6.93
N ILE A 64 1.27 2.45 8.10
CA ILE A 64 0.87 1.85 9.38
C ILE A 64 -0.60 1.40 9.30
N LYS A 65 -1.50 2.29 8.87
CA LYS A 65 -2.93 1.97 8.74
C LYS A 65 -3.16 0.75 7.82
N ARG A 66 -2.53 0.73 6.63
CA ARG A 66 -2.65 -0.39 5.68
C ARG A 66 -2.15 -1.70 6.28
N LEU A 67 -0.99 -1.67 6.91
CA LEU A 67 -0.43 -2.85 7.58
C LEU A 67 -1.32 -3.34 8.73
N LEU A 68 -1.90 -2.42 9.49
CA LEU A 68 -2.81 -2.73 10.58
C LEU A 68 -4.07 -3.43 10.08
N HIS A 69 -4.64 -2.98 8.95
CA HIS A 69 -5.76 -3.70 8.30
C HIS A 69 -5.36 -5.12 7.88
N THR A 70 -4.15 -5.33 7.33
CA THR A 70 -3.71 -6.67 6.90
C THR A 70 -3.31 -7.59 8.05
N CYS A 71 -2.89 -7.03 9.19
CA CYS A 71 -2.39 -7.78 10.35
C CYS A 71 -3.37 -7.75 11.52
N LEU A 72 -4.65 -7.45 11.28
CA LEU A 72 -5.63 -7.20 12.34
C LEU A 72 -5.81 -8.41 13.28
N LEU A 73 -5.69 -9.62 12.73
CA LEU A 73 -5.83 -10.89 13.45
C LEU A 73 -4.48 -11.50 13.86
N GLU A 74 -3.37 -10.83 13.55
CA GLU A 74 -2.03 -11.33 13.85
C GLU A 74 -1.49 -10.74 15.16
N PRO A 75 -0.56 -11.43 15.84
CA PRO A 75 0.09 -10.87 17.03
C PRO A 75 0.90 -9.62 16.68
N PHE A 76 0.99 -8.70 17.65
CA PHE A 76 1.71 -7.43 17.51
C PHE A 76 3.17 -7.60 17.05
N THR A 77 3.82 -8.68 17.45
CA THR A 77 5.20 -9.01 17.04
C THR A 77 5.33 -9.21 15.53
N SER A 78 4.35 -9.85 14.88
CA SER A 78 4.32 -10.02 13.42
C SER A 78 4.14 -8.68 12.70
N PHE A 79 3.26 -7.82 13.25
CA PHE A 79 3.06 -6.47 12.74
C PHE A 79 4.37 -5.66 12.74
N VAL A 80 5.12 -5.65 13.85
CA VAL A 80 6.40 -4.91 13.93
C VAL A 80 7.41 -5.46 12.93
N LYS A 81 7.53 -6.79 12.78
CA LYS A 81 8.41 -7.41 11.78
C LYS A 81 8.06 -6.97 10.35
N LYS A 82 6.76 -6.94 10.02
CA LYS A 82 6.28 -6.50 8.70
C LYS A 82 6.47 -5.00 8.47
N LEU A 83 6.36 -4.19 9.53
CA LEU A 83 6.54 -2.74 9.46
C LEU A 83 7.98 -2.34 9.05
N TYR A 84 8.98 -3.08 9.54
CA TYR A 84 10.38 -2.84 9.25
C TYR A 84 10.93 -3.68 8.08
N ARG A 85 10.07 -4.47 7.42
CA ARG A 85 10.48 -5.27 6.27
C ARG A 85 10.89 -4.34 5.12
N PRO A 86 12.07 -4.52 4.51
CA PRO A 86 12.46 -3.73 3.35
C PRO A 86 11.51 -3.99 2.18
N THR A 87 11.09 -2.92 1.49
CA THR A 87 10.32 -3.04 0.25
C THR A 87 11.13 -3.80 -0.78
N ARG A 88 10.60 -4.94 -1.22
CA ARG A 88 11.16 -5.67 -2.37
C ARG A 88 10.76 -4.93 -3.65
N LYS A 89 11.74 -4.50 -4.43
CA LYS A 89 11.49 -4.09 -5.81
C LYS A 89 11.18 -5.35 -6.62
N SER A 90 10.09 -5.34 -7.38
CA SER A 90 9.92 -6.38 -8.40
C SER A 90 11.04 -6.22 -9.43
N LYS A 91 11.42 -7.30 -10.11
CA LYS A 91 12.43 -7.25 -11.19
C LYS A 91 11.97 -6.41 -12.39
N GLY A 92 10.79 -5.78 -12.32
CA GLY A 92 10.16 -5.07 -13.43
C GLY A 92 9.80 -6.01 -14.57
N ARG A 93 9.43 -5.42 -15.71
CA ARG A 93 9.35 -6.13 -16.99
C ARG A 93 10.77 -6.54 -17.38
N ARG A 94 11.06 -7.84 -17.44
CA ARG A 94 12.35 -8.35 -17.97
C ARG A 94 12.43 -8.08 -19.48
N ARG A 95 13.66 -8.17 -20.02
CA ARG A 95 14.09 -7.85 -21.41
C ARG A 95 12.98 -7.89 -22.47
N LYS A 96 13.00 -6.89 -23.37
CA LYS A 96 12.20 -6.94 -24.61
C LYS A 96 12.61 -8.20 -25.37
N VAL A 97 11.65 -9.10 -25.60
CA VAL A 97 11.86 -10.31 -26.37
C VAL A 97 12.17 -9.90 -27.81
N ASP A 98 13.22 -10.45 -28.38
CA ASP A 98 13.57 -10.22 -29.78
C ASP A 98 12.82 -11.22 -30.66
N HIS A 99 11.67 -10.80 -31.17
CA HIS A 99 10.79 -11.66 -31.96
C HIS A 99 11.42 -12.08 -33.29
N GLU A 100 12.32 -11.27 -33.84
CA GLU A 100 12.97 -11.55 -35.12
C GLU A 100 13.91 -12.76 -34.98
N THR A 101 14.75 -12.78 -33.94
CA THR A 101 15.66 -13.90 -33.71
C THR A 101 14.91 -15.19 -33.39
N ILE A 102 13.81 -15.13 -32.64
CA ILE A 102 12.94 -16.29 -32.40
C ILE A 102 12.32 -16.81 -33.70
N PHE A 103 11.83 -15.91 -34.56
CA PHE A 103 11.25 -16.29 -35.84
C PHE A 103 12.26 -16.97 -36.76
N GLN A 104 13.47 -16.41 -36.88
CA GLN A 104 14.53 -16.98 -37.71
C GLN A 104 14.94 -18.39 -37.23
N GLU A 105 15.04 -18.59 -35.91
CA GLU A 105 15.39 -19.90 -35.34
C GLU A 105 14.27 -20.93 -35.53
N THR A 106 13.02 -20.51 -35.35
CA THR A 106 11.83 -21.37 -35.60
C THR A 106 11.78 -21.79 -37.07
N LEU A 107 12.00 -20.85 -37.99
CA LEU A 107 12.02 -21.12 -39.42
C LEU A 107 13.13 -22.10 -39.80
N ARG A 108 14.31 -21.96 -39.18
CA ARG A 108 15.45 -22.87 -39.39
C ARG A 108 15.10 -24.30 -38.98
N GLN A 109 14.45 -24.50 -37.84
CA GLN A 109 14.06 -25.82 -37.33
C GLN A 109 13.03 -26.50 -38.23
N VAL A 110 12.03 -25.74 -38.70
CA VAL A 110 11.01 -26.23 -39.65
C VAL A 110 11.65 -26.68 -40.97
N LEU A 111 12.60 -25.90 -41.51
CA LEU A 111 13.33 -26.29 -42.73
C LEU A 111 14.21 -27.53 -42.54
N GLN A 112 14.69 -27.79 -41.31
CA GLN A 112 15.45 -28.99 -40.96
C GLN A 112 14.57 -30.24 -40.77
N GLY A 113 13.24 -30.09 -40.82
CA GLY A 113 12.28 -31.16 -40.63
C GLY A 113 12.03 -31.51 -39.16
N GLU A 114 12.60 -30.77 -38.22
CA GLU A 114 12.38 -30.91 -36.80
C GLU A 114 11.17 -30.04 -36.41
N ALA A 115 9.95 -30.45 -36.77
CA ALA A 115 8.73 -29.69 -36.46
C ALA A 115 7.88 -30.31 -35.34
N ASP A 116 8.23 -31.50 -34.87
CA ASP A 116 7.45 -32.29 -33.90
C ASP A 116 7.19 -31.55 -32.57
N PHE A 117 8.05 -30.59 -32.22
CA PHE A 117 7.89 -29.78 -31.02
C PHE A 117 6.77 -28.73 -31.13
N LEU A 118 6.31 -28.37 -32.34
CA LEU A 118 5.24 -27.38 -32.53
C LEU A 118 3.88 -27.91 -32.07
N ASP A 119 3.71 -29.22 -32.04
CA ASP A 119 2.51 -29.90 -31.55
C ASP A 119 2.56 -30.17 -30.03
N ASP A 120 3.68 -29.84 -29.36
CA ASP A 120 3.86 -30.02 -27.92
C ASP A 120 3.31 -28.81 -27.13
N LEU A 121 2.27 -29.05 -26.33
CA LEU A 121 1.65 -28.03 -25.47
C LEU A 121 2.56 -27.51 -24.34
N SER A 122 3.71 -28.16 -24.12
CA SER A 122 4.72 -27.74 -23.16
C SER A 122 5.85 -26.89 -23.76
N TYR A 123 5.89 -26.73 -25.08
CA TYR A 123 6.90 -25.93 -25.76
C TYR A 123 6.58 -24.42 -25.65
N ASP A 124 7.51 -23.66 -25.08
CA ASP A 124 7.46 -22.19 -25.06
C ASP A 124 8.73 -21.64 -25.72
N PRO A 125 8.64 -20.99 -26.90
CA PRO A 125 9.80 -20.42 -27.60
C PRO A 125 10.42 -19.21 -26.89
N ILE A 126 9.88 -18.80 -25.73
CA ILE A 126 10.29 -17.60 -24.97
C ILE A 126 10.95 -17.97 -23.62
N ILE A 127 10.89 -19.24 -23.17
CA ILE A 127 11.41 -19.70 -21.85
C ILE A 127 12.77 -20.38 -21.95
#